data_AF-A0A067E2T5-F1
#
_entry.id   AF-A0A067E2T5-F1
#
_cell.length_a   1.000
_cell.length_b   1.000
_cell.length_c   1.000
_cell.angle_alpha   90.00
_cell.angle_beta   90.00
_cell.angle_gamma   90.00
#
_symmetry.space_group_name_H-M   'P 1'
#
loop_
_entity.id
_entity.type
_entity.pdbx_description
1 polymer ?
#
loop_
_entity_poly.entity_id
_entity_poly.type
_entity_poly.pdbx_seq_one_letter_code
_entity_poly.pdbx_strand_id
1 'polypeptide(L)'
;MGNPSIEAAIKLEKKRADTKLKELDRESTDNPIMRLFNRLVRDSLTREKERLEKAEESFKALDLNKLRGCFGFDTFFATDVRRFGDGGIFIGNLRKPIEEVIPKLEKKLSEAAGRDVVVWFMEEKTNDITKQACAVQPKAEIDLQFELTKLSTPWGYVSAIVLCVATFGTIAIMSGLFLKPDATFDDYLANVVPLFGGLITILGVSEISTRLTAARYGVKLSPSFLVPSNWTGCLGVMNNYESLLPNKKALFDIPVARTASAYLTSLALAVAAFVADGSFNGGDNALMLLDLIRMTLEMYCLMLWKESEFLVIRLLLLVF
;
A
#
# COMPACT_ATOMS: atom_id res chain seq x y z
N MET A 1 -1.69 -21.33 -8.34
CA MET A 1 -2.60 -21.14 -9.49
C MET A 1 -2.44 -19.68 -9.86
N GLY A 2 -1.81 -19.37 -11.00
CA GLY A 2 -1.53 -17.98 -11.36
C GLY A 2 -2.82 -17.17 -11.49
N ASN A 3 -2.83 -15.96 -10.94
CA ASN A 3 -3.93 -15.02 -11.06
C ASN A 3 -4.32 -14.86 -12.55
N PRO A 4 -5.59 -15.07 -12.95
CA PRO A 4 -5.98 -14.92 -14.34
C PRO A 4 -5.72 -13.48 -14.80
N SER A 5 -5.19 -13.30 -16.01
CA SER A 5 -5.00 -11.98 -16.61
C SER A 5 -6.30 -11.18 -16.58
N ILE A 6 -6.24 -9.87 -16.38
CA ILE A 6 -7.41 -9.00 -16.35
C ILE A 6 -8.21 -9.15 -17.66
N GLU A 7 -7.51 -9.32 -18.79
CA GLU A 7 -8.11 -9.67 -20.08
C GLU A 7 -9.02 -10.93 -20.01
N ALA A 8 -8.59 -11.97 -19.29
CA ALA A 8 -9.33 -13.22 -19.19
C ALA A 8 -10.57 -13.07 -18.29
N ALA A 9 -10.47 -12.27 -17.22
CA ALA A 9 -11.59 -11.92 -16.37
C ALA A 9 -12.64 -11.09 -17.15
N ILE A 10 -12.20 -10.08 -17.90
CA ILE A 10 -13.06 -9.24 -18.75
C ILE A 10 -13.76 -10.10 -19.81
N LYS A 11 -13.03 -11.00 -20.49
CA LYS A 11 -13.63 -11.93 -21.47
C LYS A 11 -14.68 -12.84 -20.86
N LEU A 12 -14.46 -13.28 -19.61
CA LEU A 12 -15.40 -14.13 -18.90
C LEU A 12 -16.69 -13.37 -18.56
N GLU A 13 -16.57 -12.14 -18.04
CA GLU A 13 -17.74 -11.30 -17.75
C GLU A 13 -18.49 -10.91 -19.02
N LYS A 14 -17.78 -10.59 -20.10
CA LYS A 14 -18.37 -10.35 -21.42
C LYS A 14 -19.18 -11.57 -21.90
N LYS A 15 -18.62 -12.77 -21.76
CA LYS A 15 -19.31 -14.02 -22.11
C LYS A 15 -20.53 -14.28 -21.24
N ARG A 16 -20.51 -13.92 -19.95
CA ARG A 16 -21.69 -13.98 -19.07
C ARG A 16 -22.77 -12.99 -19.51
N ALA A 17 -22.39 -11.75 -19.80
CA ALA A 17 -23.32 -10.73 -20.28
C ALA A 17 -23.98 -11.15 -21.60
N ASP A 18 -23.21 -11.71 -22.54
CA ASP A 18 -23.73 -12.27 -23.80
C ASP A 18 -24.68 -13.45 -23.60
N THR A 19 -24.42 -14.29 -22.59
CA THR A 19 -25.29 -15.42 -22.26
C THR A 19 -26.63 -14.93 -21.71
N LYS A 20 -26.60 -13.96 -20.79
CA LYS A 20 -27.80 -13.31 -20.24
C LYS A 20 -28.61 -12.60 -21.34
N LEU A 21 -27.95 -11.92 -22.28
CA LEU A 21 -28.61 -11.30 -23.43
C LEU A 21 -29.32 -12.34 -24.31
N LYS A 22 -28.67 -13.49 -24.59
CA LYS A 22 -29.28 -14.58 -25.36
C LYS A 22 -30.46 -15.25 -24.65
N GLU A 23 -30.42 -15.33 -23.33
CA GLU A 23 -31.54 -15.82 -22.52
C GLU A 23 -32.73 -14.86 -22.60
N LEU A 24 -32.49 -13.56 -22.44
CA LEU A 24 -33.51 -12.50 -22.58
C LEU A 24 -34.14 -12.45 -23.98
N ASP A 25 -33.40 -12.80 -25.03
CA ASP A 25 -33.91 -12.85 -26.41
C ASP A 25 -34.71 -14.12 -26.71
N ARG A 26 -34.48 -15.22 -25.97
CA ARG A 26 -35.28 -16.45 -26.06
C ARG A 26 -36.58 -16.38 -25.26
N GLU A 27 -36.65 -15.54 -24.23
CA GLU A 27 -37.85 -15.36 -23.41
C GLU A 27 -38.90 -14.50 -24.15
N SER A 28 -39.83 -15.13 -24.86
CA SER A 28 -41.02 -14.46 -25.38
C SER A 28 -42.05 -14.31 -24.25
N THR A 29 -42.13 -13.13 -23.64
CA THR A 29 -43.08 -12.88 -22.54
C THR A 29 -44.32 -12.13 -23.03
N ASP A 30 -45.51 -12.68 -22.76
CA ASP A 30 -46.80 -12.12 -23.17
C ASP A 30 -47.27 -10.92 -22.32
N ASN A 31 -46.59 -10.65 -21.19
CA ASN A 31 -46.98 -9.58 -20.25
C ASN A 31 -46.32 -8.22 -20.56
N PRO A 32 -47.09 -7.10 -20.63
CA PRO A 32 -46.58 -5.78 -21.02
C PRO A 32 -45.60 -5.16 -20.01
N ILE A 33 -45.79 -5.43 -18.71
CA ILE A 33 -44.90 -4.93 -17.64
C ILE A 33 -43.55 -5.65 -17.68
N MET A 34 -43.58 -6.98 -17.88
CA MET A 34 -42.36 -7.78 -18.01
C MET A 34 -41.57 -7.41 -19.26
N ARG A 35 -42.26 -7.02 -20.35
CA ARG A 35 -41.64 -6.51 -21.58
C ARG A 35 -40.89 -5.20 -21.37
N LEU A 36 -41.38 -4.32 -20.50
CA LEU A 36 -40.69 -3.08 -20.10
C LEU A 36 -39.46 -3.37 -19.23
N PHE A 37 -39.59 -4.27 -18.26
CA PHE A 37 -38.48 -4.70 -17.41
C PHE A 37 -37.37 -5.36 -18.22
N ASN A 38 -37.71 -6.29 -19.12
CA ASN A 38 -36.75 -6.96 -20.01
C ASN A 38 -36.04 -5.99 -20.96
N ARG A 39 -36.71 -4.91 -21.43
CA ARG A 39 -36.03 -3.84 -22.19
C ARG A 39 -35.01 -3.10 -21.34
N LEU A 40 -35.37 -2.73 -20.10
CA LEU A 40 -34.46 -2.02 -19.20
C LEU A 40 -33.23 -2.86 -18.82
N VAL A 41 -33.43 -4.16 -18.56
CA VAL A 41 -32.35 -5.12 -18.28
C VAL A 41 -31.49 -5.37 -19.53
N ARG A 42 -32.10 -5.44 -20.72
CA ARG A 42 -31.36 -5.54 -21.98
C ARG A 42 -30.49 -4.29 -22.20
N ASP A 43 -31.06 -3.10 -22.02
CA ASP A 43 -30.34 -1.83 -22.19
C ASP A 43 -29.20 -1.63 -21.18
N SER A 44 -29.33 -2.18 -19.95
CA SER A 44 -28.24 -2.15 -18.98
C SER A 44 -27.12 -3.13 -19.34
N LEU A 45 -27.46 -4.35 -19.77
CA LEU A 45 -26.49 -5.38 -20.18
C LEU A 45 -25.75 -5.00 -21.48
N THR A 46 -26.41 -4.36 -22.45
CA THR A 46 -25.74 -3.86 -23.65
C THR A 46 -24.75 -2.75 -23.33
N ARG A 47 -25.11 -1.82 -22.45
CA ARG A 47 -24.19 -0.78 -21.94
C ARG A 47 -23.02 -1.38 -21.16
N GLU A 48 -23.28 -2.41 -20.34
CA GLU A 48 -22.24 -3.14 -19.62
C GLU A 48 -21.29 -3.84 -20.58
N LYS A 49 -21.81 -4.49 -21.62
CA LYS A 49 -21.02 -5.10 -22.68
C LYS A 49 -20.15 -4.10 -23.43
N GLU A 50 -20.69 -2.94 -23.83
CA GLU A 50 -19.90 -1.89 -24.49
C GLU A 50 -18.77 -1.36 -23.59
N ARG A 51 -19.00 -1.28 -22.27
CA ARG A 51 -17.96 -0.92 -21.30
C ARG A 51 -16.89 -2.00 -21.19
N LEU A 52 -17.30 -3.26 -21.15
CA LEU A 52 -16.39 -4.41 -21.12
C LEU A 52 -15.57 -4.52 -22.41
N GLU A 53 -16.14 -4.19 -23.57
CA GLU A 53 -15.42 -4.15 -24.85
C GLU A 53 -14.36 -3.06 -24.87
N LYS A 54 -14.71 -1.84 -24.43
CA LYS A 54 -13.74 -0.75 -24.27
C LYS A 54 -12.63 -1.11 -23.27
N ALA A 55 -12.98 -1.82 -22.20
CA ALA A 55 -12.02 -2.32 -21.23
C ALA A 55 -11.12 -3.43 -21.82
N GLU A 56 -11.67 -4.33 -22.64
CA GLU A 56 -10.89 -5.38 -23.33
C GLU A 56 -9.86 -4.78 -24.29
N GLU A 57 -10.22 -3.71 -25.01
CA GLU A 57 -9.30 -2.99 -25.89
C GLU A 57 -8.18 -2.27 -25.11
N SER A 58 -8.52 -1.66 -23.97
CA SER A 58 -7.53 -1.02 -23.10
C SER A 58 -6.60 -2.02 -22.42
N PHE A 59 -7.13 -3.17 -21.96
CA PHE A 59 -6.43 -4.22 -21.21
C PHE A 59 -6.03 -5.42 -22.06
N LYS A 60 -5.77 -5.21 -23.35
CA LYS A 60 -5.19 -6.26 -24.21
C LYS A 60 -3.83 -6.69 -23.65
N ALA A 61 -3.66 -7.96 -23.32
CA ALA A 61 -2.39 -8.42 -22.76
C ALA A 61 -1.22 -8.24 -23.73
N LEU A 62 -0.03 -8.02 -23.16
CA LEU A 62 1.18 -7.88 -23.96
C LEU A 62 1.56 -9.21 -24.62
N ASP A 63 2.08 -9.10 -25.85
CA ASP A 63 2.58 -10.24 -26.60
C ASP A 63 3.95 -10.67 -26.05
N LEU A 64 3.93 -11.69 -25.20
CA LEU A 64 5.12 -12.23 -24.52
C LEU A 64 6.22 -12.66 -25.50
N ASN A 65 5.87 -13.09 -26.72
CA ASN A 65 6.86 -13.50 -27.71
C ASN A 65 7.60 -12.31 -28.31
N LYS A 66 6.91 -11.18 -28.54
CA LYS A 66 7.54 -9.93 -28.96
C LYS A 66 8.44 -9.37 -27.87
N LEU A 67 7.97 -9.39 -26.62
CA LEU A 67 8.78 -8.96 -25.47
C LEU A 67 10.03 -9.83 -25.30
N ARG A 68 9.91 -11.16 -25.49
CA ARG A 68 11.06 -12.07 -25.46
C ARG A 68 12.17 -11.65 -26.43
N GLY A 69 11.80 -11.18 -27.62
CA GLY A 69 12.76 -10.70 -28.63
C GLY A 69 13.49 -9.41 -28.27
N CYS A 70 12.95 -8.61 -27.34
CA CYS A 70 13.59 -7.37 -26.88
C CYS A 70 14.71 -7.61 -25.86
N PHE A 71 14.72 -8.78 -25.22
CA PHE A 71 15.76 -9.21 -24.31
C PHE A 71 16.98 -9.71 -25.08
N GLY A 72 18.14 -9.13 -24.81
CA GLY A 72 19.36 -9.35 -25.59
C GLY A 72 20.60 -9.53 -24.74
N PHE A 73 21.71 -9.83 -25.42
CA PHE A 73 23.00 -10.12 -24.80
C PHE A 73 23.53 -8.95 -23.93
N ASP A 74 23.24 -7.71 -24.29
CA ASP A 74 23.77 -6.53 -23.60
C ASP A 74 23.00 -6.11 -22.34
N THR A 75 21.83 -6.70 -22.08
CA THR A 75 20.93 -6.29 -20.99
C THR A 75 20.61 -7.46 -20.06
N PHE A 76 19.62 -8.26 -20.43
CA PHE A 76 19.09 -9.38 -19.66
C PHE A 76 18.76 -10.51 -20.62
N PHE A 77 19.20 -11.72 -20.29
CA PHE A 77 18.95 -12.90 -21.10
C PHE A 77 17.84 -13.73 -20.45
N ALA A 78 16.64 -13.66 -21.03
CA ALA A 78 15.47 -14.40 -20.57
C ALA A 78 15.56 -15.88 -20.99
N THR A 79 15.61 -16.77 -20.00
CA THR A 79 15.62 -18.23 -20.18
C THR A 79 14.21 -18.83 -20.14
N ASP A 80 13.36 -18.33 -19.25
CA ASP A 80 12.00 -18.80 -19.03
C ASP A 80 11.04 -17.60 -18.99
N VAL A 81 9.79 -17.81 -19.42
CA VAL A 81 8.76 -16.77 -19.51
C VAL A 81 7.48 -17.30 -18.88
N ARG A 82 7.02 -16.62 -17.84
CA ARG A 82 5.77 -16.91 -17.15
C ARG A 82 4.80 -15.75 -17.37
N ARG A 83 3.53 -16.05 -17.63
CA ARG A 83 2.51 -15.01 -17.77
C ARG A 83 2.04 -14.57 -16.39
N PHE A 84 1.92 -13.26 -16.18
CA PHE A 84 1.45 -12.68 -14.92
C PHE A 84 0.62 -11.43 -15.20
N GLY A 85 -0.68 -11.45 -14.87
CA GLY A 85 -1.60 -10.36 -15.21
C GLY A 85 -1.66 -10.13 -16.72
N ASP A 86 -1.70 -8.86 -17.14
CA ASP A 86 -1.57 -8.49 -18.55
C ASP A 86 -0.10 -8.37 -19.02
N GLY A 87 0.84 -8.63 -18.11
CA GLY A 87 2.29 -8.66 -18.32
C GLY A 87 2.92 -10.06 -18.26
N GLY A 88 4.22 -10.09 -17.97
CA GLY A 88 5.01 -11.32 -17.91
C GLY A 88 6.20 -11.23 -16.97
N ILE A 89 6.54 -12.35 -16.36
CA ILE A 89 7.74 -12.55 -15.55
C ILE A 89 8.74 -13.34 -16.39
N PHE A 90 9.89 -12.73 -16.65
CA PHE A 90 10.98 -13.31 -17.43
C PHE A 90 12.09 -13.72 -16.48
N ILE A 91 12.39 -15.01 -16.40
CA ILE A 91 13.46 -15.52 -15.52
C ILE A 91 14.72 -15.71 -16.35
N GLY A 92 15.84 -15.22 -15.84
CA GLY A 92 17.07 -15.17 -16.60
C GLY A 92 18.26 -14.64 -15.82
N ASN A 93 19.32 -14.31 -16.57
CA ASN A 93 20.57 -13.79 -16.01
C ASN A 93 20.79 -12.35 -16.49
N LEU A 94 21.17 -11.49 -15.54
CA LEU A 94 21.53 -10.11 -15.81
C LEU A 94 23.00 -10.03 -16.24
N ARG A 95 23.28 -9.23 -17.26
CA ARG A 95 24.63 -9.11 -17.84
C ARG A 95 25.37 -7.84 -17.41
N LYS A 96 24.62 -6.83 -17.00
CA LYS A 96 25.10 -5.50 -16.58
C LYS A 96 24.42 -5.10 -15.27
N PRO A 97 24.95 -4.13 -14.50
CA PRO A 97 24.29 -3.65 -13.30
C PRO A 97 22.87 -3.15 -13.60
N ILE A 98 21.95 -3.37 -12.65
CA ILE A 98 20.50 -3.13 -12.77
C ILE A 98 20.20 -1.68 -13.18
N GLU A 99 20.96 -0.72 -12.65
CA GLU A 99 20.78 0.72 -12.85
C GLU A 99 20.93 1.15 -14.32
N GLU A 100 21.79 0.48 -15.09
CA GLU A 100 21.94 0.74 -16.52
C GLU A 100 20.93 -0.01 -17.38
N VAL A 101 20.47 -1.17 -16.90
CA VAL A 101 19.63 -2.09 -17.66
C VAL A 101 18.17 -1.63 -17.65
N ILE A 102 17.64 -1.21 -16.50
CA ILE A 102 16.24 -0.77 -16.36
C ILE A 102 15.85 0.28 -17.42
N PRO A 103 16.51 1.45 -17.52
CA PRO A 103 16.04 2.50 -18.42
C PRO A 103 16.20 2.13 -19.91
N LYS A 104 17.20 1.31 -20.25
CA LYS A 104 17.39 0.81 -21.62
C LYS A 104 16.32 -0.22 -21.99
N LEU A 105 15.95 -1.07 -21.04
CA LEU A 105 14.99 -2.13 -21.25
C LEU A 105 13.56 -1.59 -21.26
N GLU A 106 13.20 -0.67 -20.36
CA GLU A 106 11.91 0.02 -20.36
C GLU A 106 11.65 0.72 -21.69
N LYS A 107 12.63 1.46 -22.24
CA LYS A 107 12.50 2.08 -23.56
C LYS A 107 12.22 1.05 -24.66
N LYS A 108 13.05 0.01 -24.76
CA LYS A 108 12.89 -1.04 -25.78
C LYS A 108 11.56 -1.80 -25.65
N LEU A 109 11.13 -2.10 -24.44
CA LEU A 109 9.87 -2.79 -24.18
C LEU A 109 8.67 -1.88 -24.44
N SER A 110 8.77 -0.58 -24.13
CA SER A 110 7.71 0.39 -24.41
C SER A 110 7.49 0.58 -25.92
N GLU A 111 8.59 0.63 -26.70
CA GLU A 111 8.54 0.70 -28.16
C GLU A 111 7.94 -0.57 -28.77
N ALA A 112 8.33 -1.75 -28.27
CA ALA A 112 7.82 -3.03 -28.79
C ALA A 112 6.37 -3.33 -28.39
N ALA A 113 5.95 -2.88 -27.20
CA ALA A 113 4.59 -3.04 -26.70
C ALA A 113 3.63 -1.94 -27.22
N GLY A 114 4.16 -0.81 -27.70
CA GLY A 114 3.38 0.38 -28.06
C GLY A 114 2.64 1.00 -26.87
N ARG A 115 3.08 0.71 -25.64
CA ARG A 115 2.48 1.14 -24.37
C ARG A 115 3.58 1.33 -23.34
N ASP A 116 3.33 2.18 -22.35
CA ASP A 116 4.26 2.37 -21.23
C ASP A 116 4.30 1.12 -20.36
N VAL A 117 5.51 0.64 -20.11
CA VAL A 117 5.79 -0.59 -19.36
C VAL A 117 6.79 -0.26 -18.26
N VAL A 118 6.55 -0.80 -17.07
CA VAL A 118 7.45 -0.69 -15.92
C VAL A 118 8.12 -2.03 -15.70
N VAL A 119 9.43 -1.99 -15.44
CA VAL A 119 10.24 -3.20 -15.26
C VAL A 119 10.79 -3.30 -13.83
N TRP A 120 10.57 -4.45 -13.20
CA TRP A 120 11.08 -4.75 -11.87
C TRP A 120 12.00 -5.97 -11.91
N PHE A 121 13.13 -5.89 -11.20
CA PHE A 121 14.04 -7.00 -11.04
C PHE A 121 13.97 -7.54 -9.61
N MET A 122 13.77 -8.85 -9.51
CA MET A 122 13.78 -9.61 -8.28
C MET A 122 14.83 -10.70 -8.37
N GLU A 123 15.48 -11.01 -7.26
CA GLU A 123 16.40 -12.14 -7.17
C GLU A 123 15.64 -13.38 -6.69
N GLU A 124 15.70 -14.46 -7.47
CA GLU A 124 15.15 -15.76 -7.11
C GLU A 124 16.33 -16.71 -6.86
N LYS A 125 16.45 -17.18 -5.60
CA LYS A 125 17.41 -18.23 -5.24
C LYS A 125 16.70 -19.57 -5.33
N THR A 126 17.00 -20.35 -6.37
CA THR A 126 16.56 -21.75 -6.46
C THR A 126 17.79 -22.63 -6.54
N ASN A 127 17.94 -23.54 -5.57
CA ASN A 127 18.99 -24.57 -5.53
C ASN A 127 20.40 -24.00 -5.74
N ASP A 128 20.81 -23.05 -4.89
CA ASP A 128 22.13 -22.38 -4.91
C ASP A 128 22.49 -21.58 -6.18
N ILE A 129 21.60 -21.48 -7.16
CA ILE A 129 21.75 -20.64 -8.35
C ILE A 129 20.91 -19.37 -8.17
N THR A 130 21.55 -18.20 -8.19
CA THR A 130 20.89 -16.90 -8.22
C THR A 130 20.41 -16.60 -9.64
N LYS A 131 19.11 -16.76 -9.89
CA LYS A 131 18.47 -16.28 -11.12
C LYS A 131 17.81 -14.94 -10.84
N GLN A 132 17.70 -14.11 -11.87
CA GLN A 132 16.96 -12.86 -11.78
C GLN A 132 15.62 -12.99 -12.51
N ALA A 133 14.55 -12.66 -11.82
CA ALA A 133 13.21 -12.55 -12.36
C ALA A 133 12.93 -11.09 -12.71
N CYS A 134 12.72 -10.83 -13.99
CA CYS A 134 12.34 -9.54 -14.56
C CYS A 134 10.82 -9.53 -14.74
N ALA A 135 10.09 -8.87 -13.83
CA ALA A 135 8.65 -8.67 -13.96
C ALA A 135 8.40 -7.44 -14.84
N VAL A 136 7.62 -7.64 -15.89
CA VAL A 136 7.26 -6.63 -16.89
C VAL A 136 5.75 -6.46 -16.83
N GLN A 137 5.29 -5.27 -16.43
CA GLN A 137 3.87 -4.97 -16.35
C GLN A 137 3.54 -3.64 -17.05
N PRO A 138 2.40 -3.57 -17.75
CA PRO A 138 1.93 -2.31 -18.32
C PRO A 138 1.59 -1.31 -17.20
N LYS A 139 2.04 -0.07 -17.38
CA LYS A 139 1.86 1.00 -16.39
C LYS A 139 0.38 1.28 -16.11
N ALA A 140 -0.50 1.13 -17.10
CA ALA A 140 -1.94 1.33 -16.95
C ALA A 140 -2.59 0.35 -15.96
N GLU A 141 -2.13 -0.91 -15.90
CA GLU A 141 -2.64 -1.90 -14.93
C GLU A 141 -2.23 -1.51 -13.50
N ILE A 142 -0.98 -1.10 -13.34
CA ILE A 142 -0.43 -0.63 -12.07
C ILE A 142 -1.15 0.64 -11.60
N ASP A 143 -1.33 1.63 -12.47
CA ASP A 143 -1.99 2.89 -12.14
C ASP A 143 -3.46 2.64 -11.74
N LEU A 144 -4.15 1.70 -12.40
CA LEU A 144 -5.51 1.30 -12.01
C LEU A 144 -5.54 0.64 -10.62
N GLN A 145 -4.58 -0.23 -10.30
CA GLN A 145 -4.46 -0.80 -8.95
C GLN A 145 -4.25 0.29 -7.90
N PHE A 146 -3.43 1.31 -8.20
CA PHE A 146 -3.29 2.47 -7.30
C PHE A 146 -4.57 3.28 -7.19
N GLU A 147 -5.31 3.50 -8.28
CA GLU A 147 -6.60 4.18 -8.25
C GLU A 147 -7.64 3.44 -7.40
N LEU A 148 -7.73 2.11 -7.53
CA LEU A 148 -8.63 1.28 -6.72
C LEU A 148 -8.25 1.27 -5.25
N THR A 149 -6.95 1.28 -4.95
CA THR A 149 -6.45 1.29 -3.56
C THR A 149 -6.31 2.70 -2.99
N LYS A 150 -6.68 3.73 -3.76
CA LYS A 150 -6.53 5.13 -3.38
C LYS A 150 -7.45 5.45 -2.21
N LEU A 151 -6.84 5.81 -1.10
CA LEU A 151 -7.55 6.18 0.12
C LEU A 151 -7.67 7.70 0.28
N SER A 152 -7.08 8.49 -0.61
CA SER A 152 -7.29 9.95 -0.69
C SER A 152 -8.68 10.33 -1.25
N THR A 153 -9.70 9.49 -1.08
CA THR A 153 -11.09 9.80 -1.42
C THR A 153 -11.77 10.52 -0.24
N PRO A 154 -12.85 11.29 -0.47
CA PRO A 154 -13.57 11.94 0.63
C PRO A 154 -13.96 10.97 1.76
N TRP A 155 -14.38 9.75 1.40
CA TRP A 155 -14.71 8.71 2.38
C TRP A 155 -13.48 8.16 3.11
N GLY A 156 -12.32 8.09 2.46
CA GLY A 156 -11.07 7.75 3.12
C GLY A 156 -10.61 8.80 4.13
N TYR A 157 -10.86 10.08 3.88
CA TYR A 157 -10.61 11.13 4.89
C TYR A 157 -11.59 11.04 6.06
N VAL A 158 -12.87 10.75 5.80
CA VAL A 158 -13.85 10.55 6.88
C VAL A 158 -13.45 9.36 7.75
N SER A 159 -13.06 8.23 7.16
CA SER A 159 -12.61 7.07 7.93
C SER A 159 -11.31 7.35 8.70
N ALA A 160 -10.38 8.12 8.13
CA ALA A 160 -9.17 8.58 8.83
C ALA A 160 -9.51 9.42 10.07
N ILE A 161 -10.48 10.35 9.97
CA ILE A 161 -10.93 11.18 11.09
C ILE A 161 -11.60 10.31 12.17
N VAL A 162 -12.49 9.40 11.79
CA VAL A 162 -13.16 8.49 12.73
C VAL A 162 -12.13 7.65 13.49
N LEU A 163 -11.15 7.10 12.78
CA LEU A 163 -10.05 6.32 13.36
C LEU A 163 -9.15 7.16 14.26
N CYS A 164 -8.89 8.41 13.90
CA CYS A 164 -8.18 9.38 14.73
C CYS A 164 -8.91 9.63 16.06
N VAL A 165 -10.22 9.92 16.00
CA VAL A 165 -11.06 10.13 17.20
C VAL A 165 -11.11 8.86 18.06
N ALA A 166 -11.28 7.69 17.45
CA ALA A 166 -11.28 6.41 18.16
C ALA A 166 -9.95 6.15 18.87
N THR A 167 -8.83 6.46 18.20
CA THR A 167 -7.49 6.31 18.77
C THR A 167 -7.26 7.25 19.95
N PHE A 168 -7.72 8.51 19.85
CA PHE A 168 -7.68 9.42 20.99
C PHE A 168 -8.55 8.94 22.16
N GLY A 169 -9.71 8.35 21.87
CA GLY A 169 -10.55 7.71 22.87
C GLY A 169 -9.84 6.55 23.58
N THR A 170 -9.21 5.64 22.85
CA THR A 170 -8.48 4.50 23.44
C THR A 170 -7.26 4.93 24.22
N ILE A 171 -6.51 5.93 23.74
CA ILE A 171 -5.38 6.49 24.51
C ILE A 171 -5.88 7.14 25.80
N ALA A 172 -6.93 7.97 25.75
CA ALA A 172 -7.48 8.65 26.92
C ALA A 172 -8.04 7.68 27.98
N ILE A 173 -8.66 6.58 27.54
CA ILE A 173 -9.11 5.50 28.43
C ILE A 173 -7.89 4.79 29.03
N MET A 174 -6.85 4.48 28.24
CA MET A 174 -5.66 3.79 28.76
C MET A 174 -4.86 4.65 29.74
N SER A 175 -4.66 5.93 29.43
CA SER A 175 -3.96 6.87 30.33
C SER A 175 -4.80 7.23 31.54
N GLY A 176 -6.13 7.18 31.43
CA GLY A 176 -7.06 7.62 32.46
C GLY A 176 -7.52 6.56 33.45
N LEU A 177 -7.82 5.35 32.97
CA LEU A 177 -8.47 4.32 33.77
C LEU A 177 -7.48 3.54 34.65
N PHE A 178 -6.18 3.61 34.39
CA PHE A 178 -5.13 2.87 35.12
C PHE A 178 -4.35 3.70 36.15
N LEU A 179 -4.32 5.04 36.05
CA LEU A 179 -3.42 5.85 36.88
C LEU A 179 -3.94 6.20 38.28
N LYS A 180 -5.26 6.15 38.55
CA LYS A 180 -5.86 6.19 39.91
C LYS A 180 -7.40 6.08 39.84
N PRO A 181 -8.05 5.06 40.46
CA PRO A 181 -9.51 4.94 40.48
C PRO A 181 -10.24 6.02 41.31
N ASP A 182 -9.52 6.90 42.00
CA ASP A 182 -10.02 7.99 42.86
C ASP A 182 -9.51 9.40 42.46
N ALA A 183 -9.10 9.58 41.20
CA ALA A 183 -8.51 10.85 40.73
C ALA A 183 -9.56 11.95 40.45
N THR A 184 -9.29 13.16 40.93
CA THR A 184 -10.09 14.37 40.62
C THR A 184 -9.76 14.87 39.21
N PHE A 185 -10.67 15.61 38.55
CA PHE A 185 -10.44 16.13 37.18
C PHE A 185 -9.13 16.94 37.03
N ASP A 186 -8.70 17.64 38.07
CA ASP A 186 -7.44 18.42 38.04
C ASP A 186 -6.18 17.52 38.06
N ASP A 187 -6.20 16.41 38.81
CA ASP A 187 -5.12 15.42 38.82
C ASP A 187 -5.04 14.64 37.51
N TYR A 188 -6.19 14.43 36.84
CA TYR A 188 -6.24 13.85 35.51
C TYR A 188 -5.57 14.75 34.48
N LEU A 189 -5.90 16.05 34.47
CA LEU A 189 -5.30 17.03 33.57
C LEU A 189 -3.78 17.15 33.79
N ALA A 190 -3.31 17.16 35.03
CA ALA A 190 -1.89 17.29 35.35
C ALA A 190 -1.05 16.09 34.88
N ASN A 191 -1.58 14.86 34.93
CA ASN A 191 -0.82 13.64 34.62
C ASN A 191 -1.06 13.11 33.19
N VAL A 192 -2.28 13.24 32.66
CA VAL A 192 -2.65 12.68 31.34
C VAL A 192 -2.24 13.61 30.20
N VAL A 193 -2.34 14.93 30.38
CA VAL A 193 -2.01 15.90 29.31
C VAL A 193 -0.55 15.81 28.87
N PRO A 194 0.45 15.71 29.77
CA PRO A 194 1.84 15.58 29.35
C PRO A 194 2.12 14.27 28.59
N LEU A 195 1.52 13.16 29.02
CA LEU A 195 1.71 11.84 28.40
C LEU A 195 1.03 11.78 27.02
N PHE A 196 -0.21 12.25 26.94
CA PHE A 196 -0.96 12.38 25.69
C PHE A 196 -0.30 13.37 24.73
N GLY A 197 0.18 14.50 25.24
CA GLY A 197 0.93 15.51 24.48
C GLY A 197 2.24 14.96 23.92
N GLY A 198 2.99 14.18 24.71
CA GLY A 198 4.18 13.48 24.26
C GLY A 198 3.89 12.50 23.12
N LEU A 199 2.84 11.70 23.25
CA LEU A 199 2.44 10.74 22.22
C LEU A 199 1.97 11.42 20.93
N ILE A 200 1.15 12.48 21.01
CA ILE A 200 0.76 13.29 19.84
C ILE A 200 1.98 13.90 19.17
N THR A 201 2.94 14.40 19.96
CA THR A 201 4.15 15.02 19.44
C THR A 201 4.99 14.00 18.65
N ILE A 202 5.19 12.80 19.21
CA ILE A 202 5.92 11.72 18.53
C ILE A 202 5.21 11.30 17.24
N LEU A 203 3.90 11.07 17.28
CA LEU A 203 3.12 10.70 16.09
C LEU A 203 3.08 11.81 15.04
N GLY A 204 2.97 13.06 15.46
CA GLY A 204 2.97 14.23 14.57
C GLY A 204 4.31 14.42 13.88
N VAL A 205 5.41 14.43 14.63
CA VAL A 205 6.76 14.63 14.06
C VAL A 205 7.14 13.48 13.11
N SER A 206 6.84 12.24 13.51
CA SER A 206 7.14 11.07 12.66
C SER A 206 6.35 11.07 11.35
N GLU A 207 5.08 11.44 11.38
CA GLU A 207 4.26 11.55 10.17
C GLU A 207 4.73 12.71 9.26
N ILE A 208 5.06 13.86 9.83
CA ILE A 208 5.59 15.00 9.06
C ILE A 208 6.92 14.63 8.41
N SER A 209 7.84 13.99 9.14
CA SER A 209 9.13 13.51 8.61
C SER A 209 8.93 12.54 7.45
N THR A 210 7.97 11.63 7.58
CA THR A 210 7.65 10.64 6.54
C THR A 210 7.09 11.31 5.29
N ARG A 211 6.14 12.25 5.45
CA ARG A 211 5.55 12.99 4.33
C ARG A 211 6.57 13.88 3.62
N LEU A 212 7.46 14.52 4.37
CA LEU A 212 8.55 15.32 3.79
C LEU A 212 9.52 14.44 2.99
N THR A 213 9.89 13.28 3.53
CA THR A 213 10.78 12.32 2.86
C THR A 213 10.11 11.75 1.60
N ALA A 214 8.84 11.37 1.67
CA ALA A 214 8.08 10.91 0.51
C ALA A 214 7.93 12.01 -0.56
N ALA A 215 7.66 13.26 -0.16
CA ALA A 215 7.58 14.40 -1.08
C ALA A 215 8.91 14.66 -1.80
N ARG A 216 10.05 14.51 -1.12
CA ARG A 216 11.39 14.60 -1.74
C ARG A 216 11.62 13.55 -2.81
N TYR A 217 11.07 12.36 -2.62
CA TYR A 217 11.11 11.28 -3.60
C TYR A 217 9.98 11.33 -4.64
N GLY A 218 9.08 12.33 -4.57
CA GLY A 218 7.93 12.44 -5.48
C GLY A 218 6.87 11.36 -5.28
N VAL A 219 6.84 10.71 -4.11
CA VAL A 219 5.92 9.63 -3.77
C VAL A 219 4.66 10.19 -3.10
N LYS A 220 3.48 9.80 -3.60
CA LYS A 220 2.19 10.17 -3.01
C LYS A 220 1.81 9.14 -1.95
N LEU A 221 1.55 9.63 -0.74
CA LEU A 221 1.06 8.85 0.38
C LEU A 221 -0.43 9.13 0.61
N SER A 222 -1.16 8.13 1.06
CA SER A 222 -2.54 8.27 1.52
C SER A 222 -2.63 9.16 2.76
N PRO A 223 -3.84 9.62 3.14
CA PRO A 223 -4.09 10.12 4.49
C PRO A 223 -3.59 9.13 5.56
N SER A 224 -3.25 9.69 6.72
CA SER A 224 -2.77 8.92 7.87
C SER A 224 -3.93 8.27 8.60
N PHE A 225 -3.86 6.94 8.74
CA PHE A 225 -4.82 6.16 9.50
C PHE A 225 -4.22 5.77 10.84
N LEU A 226 -4.73 6.37 11.92
CA LEU A 226 -4.37 6.01 13.29
C LEU A 226 -5.14 4.76 13.69
N VAL A 227 -4.45 3.70 14.06
CA VAL A 227 -5.10 2.43 14.41
C VAL A 227 -5.26 2.33 15.93
N PRO A 228 -6.49 2.32 16.46
CA PRO A 228 -6.72 2.19 17.90
C PRO A 228 -6.30 0.81 18.41
N SER A 229 -5.78 0.76 19.64
CA SER A 229 -5.38 -0.47 20.32
C SER A 229 -5.87 -0.48 21.76
N ASN A 230 -6.35 -1.64 22.21
CA ASN A 230 -6.69 -1.84 23.62
C ASN A 230 -5.47 -2.10 24.51
N TRP A 231 -4.30 -2.37 23.93
CA TRP A 231 -3.07 -2.67 24.68
C TRP A 231 -2.22 -1.41 24.92
N THR A 232 -1.87 -0.71 23.84
CA THR A 232 -0.96 0.45 23.86
C THR A 232 -1.68 1.79 23.65
N GLY A 233 -3.01 1.80 23.58
CA GLY A 233 -3.82 2.95 23.16
C GLY A 233 -3.82 3.19 21.64
N CYS A 234 -2.65 3.14 20.99
CA CYS A 234 -2.48 3.25 19.55
C CYS A 234 -1.53 2.16 19.05
N LEU A 235 -1.84 1.48 17.93
CA LEU A 235 -0.91 0.56 17.27
C LEU A 235 0.08 1.31 16.37
N GLY A 236 -0.31 2.47 15.84
CA GLY A 236 0.47 3.13 14.81
C GLY A 236 -0.32 4.01 13.87
N VAL A 237 0.45 4.75 13.07
CA VAL A 237 -0.02 5.45 11.89
C VAL A 237 0.28 4.59 10.67
N MET A 238 -0.74 4.33 9.86
CA MET A 238 -0.63 3.61 8.60
C MET A 238 -0.88 4.57 7.43
N ASN A 239 -0.04 4.45 6.40
CA ASN A 239 -0.23 5.15 5.12
C ASN A 239 -0.03 4.15 3.98
N ASN A 240 -0.89 4.22 2.98
CA ASN A 240 -0.72 3.49 1.74
C ASN A 240 0.09 4.32 0.75
N TYR A 241 0.94 3.64 -0.02
CA TYR A 241 1.55 4.22 -1.21
C TYR A 241 0.49 4.30 -2.31
N GLU A 242 0.26 5.51 -2.82
CA GLU A 242 -0.68 5.80 -3.91
C GLU A 242 0.03 6.07 -5.24
N SER A 243 1.36 5.95 -5.26
CA SER A 243 2.17 6.05 -6.46
C SER A 243 3.28 5.01 -6.45
N LEU A 244 3.80 4.74 -7.64
CA LEU A 244 5.00 3.93 -7.82
C LEU A 244 6.20 4.51 -7.07
N LEU A 245 7.00 3.62 -6.48
CA LEU A 245 8.26 3.98 -5.85
C LEU A 245 9.35 4.07 -6.93
N PRO A 246 10.07 5.21 -7.04
CA PRO A 246 11.01 5.41 -8.14
C PRO A 246 12.31 4.62 -7.98
N ASN A 247 12.69 4.25 -6.76
CA ASN A 247 13.95 3.57 -6.48
C ASN A 247 13.86 2.73 -5.20
N LYS A 248 14.68 1.67 -5.10
CA LYS A 248 14.89 0.88 -3.88
C LYS A 248 15.31 1.75 -2.70
N LYS A 249 16.02 2.86 -2.93
CA LYS A 249 16.37 3.83 -1.86
C LYS A 249 15.13 4.45 -1.21
N ALA A 250 14.15 4.87 -2.02
CA ALA A 250 12.91 5.46 -1.49
C ALA A 250 12.12 4.44 -0.65
N LEU A 251 12.17 3.16 -1.02
CA LEU A 251 11.54 2.06 -0.28
C LEU A 251 12.13 1.89 1.14
N PHE A 252 13.42 2.14 1.33
CA PHE A 252 14.07 2.04 2.63
C PHE A 252 14.03 3.36 3.42
N ASP A 253 14.25 4.49 2.75
CA ASP A 253 14.37 5.78 3.42
C ASP A 253 13.05 6.25 4.01
N ILE A 254 11.90 5.95 3.38
CA ILE A 254 10.58 6.39 3.88
C ILE A 254 10.25 5.74 5.24
N PRO A 255 10.29 4.40 5.41
CA PRO A 255 10.10 3.78 6.73
C PRO A 255 11.19 4.16 7.73
N VAL A 256 12.46 4.24 7.31
CA VAL A 256 13.56 4.62 8.21
C VAL A 256 13.39 6.04 8.72
N ALA A 257 12.97 6.98 7.88
CA ALA A 257 12.71 8.36 8.29
C ALA A 257 11.60 8.43 9.36
N ARG A 258 10.56 7.59 9.25
CA ARG A 258 9.51 7.51 10.26
C ARG A 258 10.05 7.02 11.60
N THR A 259 10.72 5.87 11.61
CA THR A 259 11.25 5.27 12.85
C THR A 259 12.33 6.14 13.49
N ALA A 260 13.25 6.68 12.69
CA ALA A 260 14.34 7.51 13.19
C ALA A 260 13.81 8.81 13.80
N SER A 261 12.85 9.47 13.15
CA SER A 261 12.25 10.69 13.70
C SER A 261 11.43 10.43 14.97
N ALA A 262 10.70 9.31 15.04
CA ALA A 262 9.99 8.91 16.26
C ALA A 262 10.96 8.68 17.43
N TYR A 263 12.07 7.97 17.19
CA TYR A 263 13.09 7.69 18.20
C TYR A 263 13.83 8.94 18.67
N LEU A 264 14.21 9.83 17.74
CA LEU A 264 14.84 11.10 18.08
C LEU A 264 13.90 12.02 18.85
N THR A 265 12.61 12.04 18.50
CA THR A 265 11.60 12.84 19.20
C THR A 265 11.33 12.32 20.60
N SER A 266 11.24 11.00 20.79
CA SER A 266 11.07 10.40 22.12
C SER A 266 12.29 10.64 23.01
N LEU A 267 13.51 10.54 22.46
CA LEU A 267 14.74 10.87 23.17
C LEU A 267 14.80 12.35 23.54
N ALA A 268 14.42 13.26 22.63
CA ALA A 268 14.38 14.68 22.91
C ALA A 268 13.37 15.03 24.02
N LEU A 269 12.18 14.41 24.00
CA LEU A 269 11.19 14.55 25.06
C LEU A 269 11.70 14.02 26.40
N ALA A 270 12.42 12.89 26.40
CA ALA A 270 13.06 12.35 27.59
C ALA A 270 14.08 13.31 28.18
N VAL A 271 14.99 13.85 27.37
CA VAL A 271 15.98 14.84 27.82
C VAL A 271 15.31 16.11 28.32
N ALA A 272 14.29 16.61 27.64
CA ALA A 272 13.55 17.79 28.06
C ALA A 272 12.86 17.57 29.42
N ALA A 273 12.29 16.39 29.65
CA ALA A 273 11.70 16.03 30.93
C ALA A 273 12.75 15.93 32.05
N PHE A 274 13.91 15.32 31.80
CA PHE A 274 15.01 15.27 32.78
C PHE A 274 15.51 16.66 33.17
N VAL A 275 15.61 17.58 32.20
CA VAL A 275 16.00 18.97 32.45
C VAL A 275 14.92 19.70 33.26
N ALA A 276 13.64 19.47 32.94
CA ALA A 276 12.52 20.08 33.65
C ALA A 276 12.40 19.61 35.10
N ASP A 277 12.65 18.32 35.37
CA ASP A 277 12.59 17.76 36.74
C ASP A 277 13.82 18.13 37.59
N GLY A 278 14.92 18.61 36.99
CA GLY A 278 16.10 19.09 37.72
C GLY A 278 16.84 18.03 38.57
N SER A 279 16.47 16.76 38.45
CA SER A 279 17.00 15.63 39.22
C SER A 279 17.43 14.49 38.31
N PHE A 280 18.71 14.15 38.36
CA PHE A 280 19.29 12.99 37.65
C PHE A 280 18.78 11.64 38.20
N ASN A 281 18.10 11.66 39.35
CA ASN A 281 17.68 10.46 40.09
C ASN A 281 16.21 10.04 39.84
N GLY A 282 15.54 10.68 38.87
CA GLY A 282 14.18 10.32 38.46
C GLY A 282 13.11 10.77 39.45
N GLY A 283 12.45 11.89 39.16
CA GLY A 283 11.16 12.22 39.79
C GLY A 283 10.04 11.33 39.24
N ASP A 284 8.84 11.44 39.82
CA ASP A 284 7.66 10.64 39.43
C ASP A 284 7.33 10.75 37.92
N ASN A 285 7.74 11.83 37.25
CA ASN A 285 7.54 12.04 35.81
C ASN A 285 8.53 11.26 34.94
N ALA A 286 9.72 10.92 35.46
CA ALA A 286 10.77 10.23 34.71
C ALA A 286 10.45 8.75 34.45
N LEU A 287 9.78 8.09 35.40
CA LEU A 287 9.27 6.72 35.23
C LEU A 287 8.16 6.66 34.17
N MET A 288 7.26 7.65 34.15
CA MET A 288 6.20 7.73 33.14
C MET A 288 6.74 7.93 31.71
N LEU A 289 7.86 8.64 31.55
CA LEU A 289 8.52 8.81 30.24
C LEU A 289 9.35 7.60 29.80
N LEU A 290 9.91 6.84 30.73
CA LEU A 290 10.54 5.54 30.43
C LEU A 290 9.51 4.55 29.89
N ASP A 291 8.31 4.54 30.47
CA ASP A 291 7.17 3.79 29.93
C ASP A 291 6.72 4.34 28.57
N LEU A 292 6.72 5.65 28.35
CA LEU A 292 6.46 6.25 27.03
C LEU A 292 7.48 5.79 25.98
N ILE A 293 8.78 5.80 26.31
CA ILE A 293 9.86 5.32 25.43
C ILE A 293 9.70 3.83 25.14
N ARG A 294 9.41 3.01 26.16
CA ARG A 294 9.15 1.57 26.01
C ARG A 294 7.94 1.31 25.11
N MET A 295 6.85 2.04 25.31
CA MET A 295 5.63 1.93 24.50
C MET A 295 5.87 2.36 23.05
N THR A 296 6.70 3.39 22.85
CA THR A 296 7.14 3.83 21.51
C THR A 296 8.00 2.75 20.83
N LEU A 297 8.91 2.11 21.57
CA LEU A 297 9.74 1.01 21.06
C LEU A 297 8.92 -0.22 20.67
N GLU A 298 7.94 -0.61 21.50
CA GLU A 298 7.04 -1.74 21.22
C GLU A 298 6.12 -1.43 20.01
N MET A 299 5.54 -0.22 19.92
CA MET A 299 4.75 0.22 18.76
C MET A 299 5.54 0.16 17.45
N TYR A 300 6.75 0.72 17.42
CA TYR A 300 7.55 0.83 16.20
C TYR A 300 8.24 -0.48 15.82
N CYS A 301 8.57 -1.36 16.78
CA CYS A 301 8.99 -2.74 16.48
C CYS A 301 7.86 -3.55 15.83
N LEU A 302 6.62 -3.45 16.36
CA LEU A 302 5.45 -4.09 15.76
C LEU A 302 5.12 -3.50 14.39
N MET A 303 5.30 -2.19 14.21
CA MET A 303 5.11 -1.52 12.92
C MET A 303 6.19 -1.92 11.92
N LEU A 304 7.48 -1.93 12.28
CA LEU A 304 8.56 -2.43 11.42
C LEU A 304 8.35 -3.90 11.03
N TRP A 305 7.89 -4.73 11.97
CA TRP A 305 7.55 -6.13 11.71
C TRP A 305 6.35 -6.27 10.76
N LYS A 306 5.28 -5.49 10.98
CA LYS A 306 4.08 -5.54 10.13
C LYS A 306 4.24 -4.84 8.79
N GLU A 307 5.05 -3.80 8.70
CA GLU A 307 5.37 -3.04 7.48
C GLU A 307 6.37 -3.84 6.63
N SER A 308 7.31 -4.58 7.23
CA SER A 308 8.14 -5.58 6.54
C SER A 308 7.35 -6.81 6.09
N GLU A 309 6.42 -7.33 6.90
CA GLU A 309 5.49 -8.37 6.46
C GLU A 309 4.56 -7.87 5.35
N PHE A 310 3.98 -6.67 5.43
CA PHE A 310 3.15 -6.13 4.35
C PHE A 310 3.96 -5.90 3.08
N LEU A 311 5.22 -5.45 3.18
CA LEU A 311 6.07 -5.27 2.02
C LEU A 311 6.40 -6.61 1.35
N VAL A 312 6.74 -7.63 2.15
CA VAL A 312 7.04 -8.99 1.69
C VAL A 312 5.79 -9.68 1.17
N ILE A 313 4.65 -9.53 1.84
CA ILE A 313 3.34 -10.10 1.47
C ILE A 313 2.77 -9.41 0.23
N ARG A 314 2.94 -8.10 0.04
CA ARG A 314 2.49 -7.40 -1.17
C ARG A 314 3.43 -7.67 -2.35
N LEU A 315 4.73 -7.88 -2.12
CA LEU A 315 5.65 -8.48 -3.10
C LEU A 315 5.24 -9.92 -3.44
N LEU A 316 4.83 -10.73 -2.45
CA LEU A 316 4.40 -12.11 -2.64
C LEU A 316 3.03 -12.22 -3.31
N LEU A 317 2.06 -11.36 -2.99
CA LEU A 317 0.71 -11.30 -3.60
C LEU A 317 0.73 -10.69 -5.00
N LEU A 318 1.78 -9.94 -5.34
CA LEU A 318 2.10 -9.59 -6.72
C LEU A 318 2.85 -10.72 -7.46
N VAL A 319 3.10 -11.86 -6.83
CA VAL A 319 3.87 -12.99 -7.41
C VAL A 319 3.14 -14.35 -7.28
N PHE A 320 2.14 -14.49 -6.41
CA PHE A 320 1.25 -15.66 -6.28
C PHE A 320 -0.20 -15.29 -6.53
#